data_AF-A0A5B8HMU1-F1
#
_entry.id   AF-A0A5B8HMU1-F1
#
_cell.length_a   1.000
_cell.length_b   1.000
_cell.length_c   1.000
_cell.angle_alpha   90.00
_cell.angle_beta   90.00
_cell.angle_gamma   90.00
#
_symmetry.space_group_name_H-M   'P 1'
#
loop_
_entity.id
_entity.type
_entity.pdbx_description
1 polymer ?
#
loop_
_entity_poly.entity_id
_entity_poly.type
_entity_poly.pdbx_seq_one_letter_code
_entity_poly.pdbx_strand_id
1 'polypeptide(L)'
;MRKFIFAVAISLVLAGCATQQSPTPIQVETADYGTLPADYKKQIYAYCSFALKDPYSARYTFMSPYKGYLEEGSKLSSKYKVTFGWVVPVWVNAKNGYGAYMGKRKVLFVFSEGKIRNSSINKSFGKVTPVI
;
A
#
# COMPACT_ATOMS: atom_id res chain seq x y z
N MET A 1 -33.19 28.12 35.20
CA MET A 1 -33.01 26.71 34.76
C MET A 1 -32.83 26.54 33.24
N ARG A 2 -33.31 27.47 32.38
CA ARG A 2 -33.16 27.41 30.90
C ARG A 2 -31.75 27.67 30.34
N LYS A 3 -30.85 28.29 31.12
CA LYS A 3 -29.47 28.64 30.70
C LYS A 3 -28.48 27.46 30.74
N PHE A 4 -28.75 26.45 31.57
CA PHE A 4 -27.89 25.26 31.67
C PHE A 4 -28.11 24.26 30.53
N ILE A 5 -29.27 24.31 29.85
CA ILE A 5 -29.57 23.43 28.70
C ILE A 5 -28.69 23.78 27.49
N PHE A 6 -28.38 25.06 27.29
CA PHE A 6 -27.49 25.50 26.21
C PHE A 6 -26.02 25.09 26.42
N ALA A 7 -25.58 24.96 27.68
CA ALA A 7 -24.20 24.58 27.99
C ALA A 7 -23.91 23.09 27.72
N VAL A 8 -24.92 22.22 27.85
CA VAL A 8 -24.78 20.78 27.60
C VAL A 8 -24.82 20.45 26.10
N ALA A 9 -25.49 21.28 25.29
CA ALA A 9 -25.56 21.07 23.84
C ALA A 9 -24.24 21.38 23.09
N ILE A 10 -23.39 22.24 23.65
CA ILE A 10 -22.10 22.63 23.04
C ILE A 10 -20.99 21.59 23.29
N SER A 11 -21.03 20.87 24.41
CA SER A 11 -20.01 19.88 24.76
C SER A 11 -20.11 18.56 23.97
N LEU A 12 -21.24 18.27 23.32
CA LEU A 12 -21.38 17.08 22.46
C LEU A 12 -20.72 17.22 21.07
N VAL A 13 -20.39 18.44 20.64
CA VAL A 13 -19.86 18.69 19.27
C VAL A 13 -18.34 18.46 19.19
N LEU A 14 -17.63 18.33 20.32
CA LEU A 14 -16.17 18.13 20.34
C LEU A 14 -15.70 16.67 20.15
N ALA A 15 -16.60 15.69 19.97
CA ALA A 15 -16.22 14.30 19.69
C ALA A 15 -15.86 14.05 18.20
N GLY A 16 -15.83 15.09 17.36
CA GLY A 16 -15.84 14.98 15.89
C GLY A 16 -14.50 14.83 15.17
N CYS A 17 -13.38 14.55 15.83
CA CYS A 17 -12.08 14.33 15.17
C CYS A 17 -11.43 13.01 15.63
N ALA A 18 -12.06 11.88 15.36
CA ALA A 18 -11.34 10.61 15.32
C ALA A 18 -10.44 10.61 14.08
N THR A 19 -9.27 11.24 14.16
CA THR A 19 -8.23 11.12 13.14
C THR A 19 -7.86 9.66 13.03
N GLN A 20 -7.99 9.06 11.83
CA GLN A 20 -7.57 7.69 11.62
C GLN A 20 -6.03 7.63 11.73
N GLN A 21 -5.56 7.07 12.84
CA GLN A 21 -4.14 6.95 13.16
C GLN A 21 -3.51 5.75 12.44
N SER A 22 -2.20 5.83 12.23
CA SER A 22 -1.41 4.69 11.79
C SER A 22 -1.56 3.51 12.76
N PRO A 23 -1.34 2.27 12.29
CA PRO A 23 -1.44 1.09 13.15
C PRO A 23 -0.60 1.22 14.41
N THR A 24 -1.17 0.79 15.54
CA THR A 24 -0.42 0.68 16.79
C THR A 24 0.56 -0.49 16.72
N PRO A 25 1.62 -0.52 17.55
CA PRO A 25 2.55 -1.65 17.58
C PRO A 25 1.85 -3.00 17.79
N ILE A 26 0.87 -3.06 18.70
CA ILE A 26 0.07 -4.26 18.97
C ILE A 26 -0.72 -4.69 17.73
N GLN A 27 -1.30 -3.74 16.99
CA GLN A 27 -1.99 -4.06 15.74
C GLN A 27 -1.04 -4.61 14.68
N VAL A 28 0.18 -4.08 14.58
CA VAL A 28 1.20 -4.59 13.65
C VAL A 28 1.64 -6.00 14.04
N GLU A 29 1.83 -6.26 15.33
CA GLU A 29 2.29 -7.56 15.83
C GLU A 29 1.23 -8.66 15.65
N THR A 30 -0.04 -8.33 15.90
CA THR A 30 -1.16 -9.30 15.89
C THR A 30 -1.91 -9.37 14.56
N ALA A 31 -1.56 -8.53 13.58
CA ALA A 31 -2.21 -8.50 12.28
C ALA A 31 -2.05 -9.81 11.50
N ASP A 32 -3.09 -10.16 10.75
CA ASP A 32 -3.01 -11.17 9.71
C ASP A 32 -2.43 -10.56 8.42
N TYR A 33 -1.26 -11.05 8.02
CA TYR A 33 -0.59 -10.67 6.77
C TYR A 33 -0.95 -11.59 5.61
N GLY A 34 -1.72 -12.64 5.88
CA GLY A 34 -2.00 -13.72 4.95
C GLY A 34 -0.75 -14.49 4.53
N THR A 35 -0.89 -15.25 3.45
CA THR A 35 0.18 -16.05 2.85
C THR A 35 0.62 -15.44 1.54
N LEU A 36 1.93 -15.30 1.33
CA LEU A 36 2.47 -14.96 0.02
C LEU A 36 2.22 -16.14 -0.93
N PRO A 37 1.51 -15.94 -2.06
CA PRO A 37 1.26 -17.04 -3.01
C PRO A 37 2.58 -17.63 -3.51
N ALA A 38 2.67 -18.96 -3.65
CA ALA A 38 3.89 -19.61 -4.13
C ALA A 38 4.33 -19.13 -5.53
N ASP A 39 3.37 -18.66 -6.33
CA ASP A 39 3.56 -18.16 -7.68
C ASP A 39 3.63 -16.62 -7.77
N TYR A 40 3.87 -15.91 -6.67
CA TYR A 40 3.90 -14.44 -6.62
C TYR A 40 4.75 -13.79 -7.73
N LYS A 41 5.87 -14.42 -8.12
CA LYS A 41 6.72 -13.94 -9.23
C LYS A 41 5.97 -13.97 -10.56
N LYS A 42 5.23 -15.05 -10.84
CA LYS A 42 4.41 -15.17 -12.06
C LYS A 42 3.31 -14.12 -12.08
N GLN A 43 2.66 -13.87 -10.95
CA GLN A 43 1.65 -12.81 -10.83
C GLN A 43 2.24 -11.41 -11.07
N ILE A 44 3.46 -11.14 -10.58
CA ILE A 44 4.18 -9.89 -10.87
C ILE A 44 4.53 -9.77 -12.35
N TYR A 45 5.01 -10.84 -12.98
CA TYR A 45 5.29 -10.84 -14.43
C TYR A 45 4.02 -10.53 -15.23
N ALA A 46 2.90 -11.19 -14.90
CA ALA A 46 1.61 -10.93 -15.53
C ALA A 46 1.13 -9.49 -15.30
N TYR A 47 1.29 -8.94 -14.09
CA TYR A 47 0.99 -7.54 -13.84
C TYR A 47 1.83 -6.62 -14.74
N CYS A 48 3.13 -6.86 -14.80
CA CYS A 48 4.05 -6.03 -15.59
C CYS A 48 3.85 -6.18 -17.10
N SER A 49 3.33 -7.31 -17.59
CA SER A 49 3.02 -7.47 -19.02
C SER A 49 1.94 -6.51 -19.50
N PHE A 50 1.01 -6.13 -18.62
CA PHE A 50 -0.01 -5.12 -18.92
C PHE A 50 0.45 -3.69 -18.61
N ALA A 51 1.36 -3.51 -17.64
CA ALA A 51 1.75 -2.18 -17.17
C ALA A 51 2.91 -1.54 -17.96
N LEU A 52 3.80 -2.32 -18.57
CA LEU A 52 4.99 -1.83 -19.25
C LEU A 52 4.73 -1.56 -20.74
N LYS A 53 5.39 -0.53 -21.29
CA LYS A 53 5.31 -0.21 -22.74
C LYS A 53 5.91 -1.29 -23.63
N ASP A 54 7.03 -1.87 -23.19
CA ASP A 54 7.66 -3.02 -23.83
C ASP A 54 7.88 -4.10 -22.75
N PRO A 55 6.92 -5.02 -22.57
CA PRO A 55 6.99 -6.02 -21.52
C PRO A 55 8.01 -7.13 -21.81
N TYR A 56 8.33 -7.38 -23.07
CA TYR A 56 9.25 -8.46 -23.47
C TYR A 56 10.72 -8.09 -23.24
N SER A 57 11.06 -6.80 -23.20
CA SER A 57 12.41 -6.36 -22.79
C SER A 57 12.60 -6.24 -21.28
N ALA A 58 11.55 -6.46 -20.48
CA ALA A 58 11.60 -6.24 -19.05
C ALA A 58 12.56 -7.19 -18.33
N ARG A 59 13.48 -6.62 -17.55
CA ARG A 59 14.40 -7.32 -16.67
C ARG A 59 14.00 -7.09 -15.23
N TYR A 60 13.94 -8.17 -14.46
CA TYR A 60 13.48 -8.18 -13.08
C TYR A 60 14.59 -8.66 -12.14
N THR A 61 14.76 -7.98 -11.01
CA THR A 61 15.59 -8.46 -9.90
C THR A 61 14.76 -8.45 -8.63
N PHE A 62 14.34 -9.65 -8.20
CA PHE A 62 13.54 -9.84 -6.99
C PHE A 62 14.43 -9.79 -5.75
N MET A 63 13.97 -9.07 -4.73
CA MET A 63 14.55 -9.08 -3.40
C MET A 63 13.73 -9.98 -2.48
N SER A 64 14.25 -10.26 -1.28
CA SER A 64 13.53 -11.04 -0.28
C SER A 64 12.19 -10.38 0.08
N PRO A 65 11.07 -11.11 -0.02
CA PRO A 65 9.79 -10.65 0.48
C PRO A 65 9.80 -10.47 1.99
N TYR A 66 8.98 -9.56 2.51
CA TYR A 66 8.83 -9.31 3.95
C TYR A 66 7.39 -8.90 4.29
N LYS A 67 7.01 -9.00 5.58
CA LYS A 67 5.72 -8.54 6.08
C LYS A 67 5.70 -7.02 6.17
N GLY A 68 4.61 -6.40 5.73
CA GLY A 68 4.46 -4.96 5.71
C GLY A 68 3.00 -4.55 5.70
N TYR A 69 2.76 -3.25 5.73
CA TYR A 69 1.43 -2.71 5.50
C TYR A 69 1.48 -1.50 4.57
N LEU A 70 0.40 -1.34 3.81
CA LEU A 70 0.17 -0.22 2.91
C LEU A 70 -0.83 0.73 3.57
N GLU A 71 -0.45 1.99 3.73
CA GLU A 71 -1.34 3.08 4.13
C GLU A 71 -1.83 3.80 2.87
N GLU A 72 -3.12 3.68 2.54
CA GLU A 72 -3.76 4.31 1.38
C GLU A 72 -4.60 5.51 1.84
N GLY A 73 -4.56 6.62 1.10
CA GLY A 73 -5.32 7.82 1.41
C GLY A 73 -4.69 8.75 2.46
N SER A 74 -5.34 9.89 2.70
CA SER A 74 -4.94 10.83 3.75
C SER A 74 -5.48 10.39 5.09
N LYS A 75 -4.68 10.46 6.17
CA LYS A 75 -5.10 10.14 7.56
C LYS A 75 -6.28 10.98 8.06
N LEU A 76 -6.52 12.13 7.43
CA LEU A 76 -7.65 13.03 7.71
C LEU A 76 -8.89 12.72 6.87
N SER A 77 -8.81 11.72 5.97
CA SER A 77 -9.90 11.33 5.09
C SER A 77 -10.53 10.02 5.56
N SER A 78 -11.85 9.92 5.42
CA SER A 78 -12.61 8.68 5.59
C SER A 78 -12.19 7.55 4.63
N LYS A 79 -11.36 7.86 3.62
CA LYS A 79 -10.77 6.90 2.70
C LYS A 79 -9.45 6.34 3.18
N TYR A 80 -8.96 6.72 4.37
CA TYR A 80 -7.76 6.14 4.94
C TYR A 80 -7.96 4.64 5.17
N LYS A 81 -7.10 3.83 4.57
CA LYS A 81 -7.11 2.37 4.74
C LYS A 81 -5.69 1.89 5.04
N VAL A 82 -5.59 0.99 6.02
CA VAL A 82 -4.39 0.18 6.23
C VAL A 82 -4.65 -1.21 5.69
N THR A 83 -3.75 -1.70 4.85
CA THR A 83 -3.81 -3.05 4.30
C THR A 83 -2.53 -3.80 4.68
N PHE A 84 -2.63 -4.80 5.57
CA PHE A 84 -1.51 -5.67 5.96
C PHE A 84 -1.28 -6.75 4.91
N GLY A 85 -0.01 -7.11 4.65
CA GLY A 85 0.30 -8.13 3.65
C GLY A 85 1.78 -8.39 3.46
N TRP A 86 2.08 -9.17 2.43
CA TRP A 86 3.45 -9.44 2.00
C TRP A 86 3.91 -8.41 0.98
N VAL A 87 5.07 -7.81 1.23
CA VAL A 87 5.73 -6.86 0.33
C VAL A 87 6.84 -7.57 -0.43
N VAL A 88 6.82 -7.45 -1.75
CA VAL A 88 7.83 -8.00 -2.67
C VAL A 88 8.52 -6.85 -3.39
N PRO A 89 9.75 -6.47 -2.99
CA PRO A 89 10.52 -5.47 -3.69
C PRO A 89 11.15 -6.04 -4.96
N VAL A 90 11.00 -5.33 -6.07
CA VAL A 90 11.51 -5.75 -7.38
C VAL A 90 12.16 -4.57 -8.08
N TRP A 91 13.39 -4.73 -8.55
CA TRP A 91 13.94 -3.81 -9.54
C TRP A 91 13.43 -4.19 -10.92
N VAL A 92 12.77 -3.26 -11.60
CA VAL A 92 12.22 -3.42 -12.95
C VAL A 92 12.95 -2.47 -13.89
N ASN A 93 13.49 -2.99 -15.00
CA ASN A 93 14.06 -2.18 -16.08
C ASN A 93 13.51 -2.68 -17.41
N ALA A 94 12.84 -1.81 -18.15
CA ALA A 94 12.25 -2.13 -19.45
C ALA A 94 12.51 -0.96 -20.42
N LYS A 95 12.41 -1.25 -21.71
CA LYS A 95 12.53 -0.21 -22.73
C LYS A 95 11.29 0.69 -22.74
N ASN A 96 11.49 1.95 -23.11
CA ASN A 96 10.40 2.87 -23.43
C ASN A 96 9.89 2.63 -24.88
N GLY A 97 8.92 3.43 -25.33
CA GLY A 97 8.37 3.33 -26.69
C GLY A 97 9.37 3.68 -27.81
N TYR A 98 10.55 4.20 -27.48
CA TYR A 98 11.64 4.47 -28.42
C TYR A 98 12.72 3.37 -28.41
N GLY A 99 12.51 2.28 -27.67
CA GLY A 99 13.43 1.14 -27.61
C GLY A 99 14.62 1.30 -26.66
N ALA A 100 14.70 2.38 -25.89
CA ALA A 100 15.79 2.64 -24.94
C ALA A 100 15.41 2.27 -23.50
N TYR A 101 16.37 1.73 -22.74
CA TYR A 101 16.19 1.52 -21.30
C TYR A 101 16.29 2.86 -20.56
N MET A 102 15.33 3.12 -19.66
CA MET A 102 15.25 4.37 -18.87
C MET A 102 15.87 4.23 -17.47
N GLY A 103 16.56 3.11 -17.20
CA GLY A 103 17.13 2.78 -15.90
C GLY A 103 16.22 1.91 -15.02
N LYS A 104 16.85 1.25 -14.04
CA LYS A 104 16.17 0.38 -13.07
C LYS A 104 15.31 1.21 -12.12
N ARG A 105 14.06 0.80 -11.92
CA ARG A 105 13.14 1.38 -10.93
C ARG A 105 12.78 0.34 -9.88
N LYS A 106 12.82 0.73 -8.61
CA LYS A 106 12.35 -0.14 -7.52
C LYS A 106 10.84 -0.03 -7.44
N VAL A 107 10.18 -1.19 -7.53
CA VAL A 107 8.73 -1.34 -7.43
C VAL A 107 8.43 -2.22 -6.24
N LEU A 108 7.49 -1.80 -5.40
CA LEU A 108 6.98 -2.59 -4.28
C LEU A 108 5.61 -3.15 -4.65
N PHE A 109 5.51 -4.48 -4.68
CA PHE A 109 4.25 -5.18 -4.83
C PHE A 109 3.75 -5.65 -3.48
N VAL A 110 2.49 -5.36 -3.15
CA VAL A 110 1.85 -5.79 -1.90
C VAL A 110 0.82 -6.86 -2.24
N PHE A 111 0.97 -8.02 -1.63
CA PHE A 111 0.04 -9.14 -1.69
C PHE A 111 -0.77 -9.17 -0.40
N SER A 112 -2.08 -8.96 -0.53
CA SER A 112 -3.01 -8.95 0.60
C SER A 112 -4.41 -9.29 0.10
N GLU A 113 -5.20 -10.02 0.89
CA GLU A 113 -6.58 -10.39 0.55
C GLU A 113 -6.70 -11.06 -0.84
N GLY A 114 -5.69 -11.84 -1.25
CA GLY A 114 -5.64 -12.47 -2.58
C GLY A 114 -5.44 -11.51 -3.76
N LYS A 115 -5.08 -10.26 -3.51
CA LYS A 115 -4.89 -9.21 -4.53
C LYS A 115 -3.44 -8.72 -4.55
N ILE A 116 -2.97 -8.41 -5.76
CA ILE A 116 -1.69 -7.71 -5.98
C ILE A 116 -1.94 -6.20 -6.09
N ARG A 117 -1.20 -5.40 -5.33
CA ARG A 117 -1.17 -3.93 -5.42
C ARG A 117 0.23 -3.46 -5.76
N ASN A 118 0.36 -2.49 -6.65
CA ASN A 118 1.65 -1.87 -6.96
C ASN A 118 1.72 -0.50 -6.30
N SER A 119 2.55 -0.36 -5.26
CA SER A 119 2.62 0.87 -4.48
C SER A 119 3.58 1.93 -5.04
N SER A 120 4.24 1.67 -6.17
CA SER A 120 5.31 2.54 -6.70
C SER A 120 4.94 3.25 -8.00
N ILE A 121 3.97 2.74 -8.77
CA ILE A 121 3.61 3.31 -10.08
C ILE A 121 2.39 4.21 -10.01
N ASN A 122 1.45 3.96 -9.10
CA ASN A 122 0.21 4.72 -9.00
C ASN A 122 0.14 5.44 -7.64
N LYS A 123 0.06 6.78 -7.67
CA LYS A 123 -0.07 7.64 -6.48
C LYS A 123 -1.33 7.33 -5.64
N SER A 124 -2.28 6.58 -6.20
CA SER A 124 -3.45 6.08 -5.45
C SER A 124 -3.08 5.02 -4.42
N PHE A 125 -1.99 4.28 -4.61
CA PHE A 125 -1.46 3.35 -3.60
C PHE A 125 -0.44 4.12 -2.76
N GLY A 126 -0.70 4.24 -1.46
CA GLY A 126 0.08 5.13 -0.61
C GLY A 126 1.39 4.50 -0.12
N LYS A 127 1.77 4.82 1.11
CA LYS A 127 3.11 4.48 1.64
C LYS A 127 3.13 3.04 2.15
N VAL A 128 4.16 2.27 1.75
CA VAL A 128 4.45 0.95 2.33
C VAL A 128 5.40 1.11 3.51
N THR A 129 5.05 0.50 4.63
CA THR A 129 5.88 0.45 5.85
C THR A 129 6.27 -1.01 6.13
N PRO A 130 7.58 -1.32 6.25
CA PRO A 130 8.04 -2.65 6.63
C PRO A 130 7.74 -2.94 8.09
N VAL A 131 7.47 -4.21 8.40
CA VAL A 131 7.51 -4.73 9.78
C VAL A 131 8.91 -5.30 10.00
N ILE A 132 9.61 -4.78 11.01
CA ILE A 132 10.98 -5.16 11.38
C ILE A 132 10.92 -5.89 12.71
#